data_AF-G0RPQ2-F1
#
_entry.id   AF-G0RPQ2-F1
#
_cell.length_a   1.000
_cell.length_b   1.000
_cell.length_c   1.000
_cell.angle_alpha   90.00
_cell.angle_beta   90.00
_cell.angle_gamma   90.00
#
_symmetry.space_group_name_H-M   'P 1'
#
loop_
_entity.id
_entity.type
_entity.pdbx_description
1 polymer ?
#
loop_
_entity_poly.entity_id
_entity_poly.type
_entity_poly.pdbx_seq_one_letter_code
_entity_poly.pdbx_strand_id
1 'polypeptide(L)'
;VGVIMGFIFGTVNIFRYGAGQQGIMRTLGQYMGASGATFGFFMGVGSVIRSDADPKLHELYMRAQRRPIVLRANPAWKRDE
;
A
#
# COMPACT_ATOMS: atom_id res chain seq x y z
N VAL A 1 5.93 -0.30 1.46
CA VAL A 1 7.19 -1.06 1.66
C VAL A 1 8.42 -0.16 1.55
N GLY A 2 8.60 0.61 0.46
CA GLY A 2 9.78 1.46 0.26
C GLY A 2 10.19 2.31 1.47
N VAL A 3 9.28 3.12 2.03
CA VAL A 3 9.57 3.99 3.17
C VAL A 3 9.98 3.23 4.44
N ILE A 4 9.33 2.10 4.74
CA ILE A 4 9.62 1.27 5.92
C ILE A 4 11.01 0.63 5.77
N MET A 5 11.34 0.15 4.57
CA MET A 5 12.68 -0.38 4.31
C MET A 5 13.75 0.70 4.50
N GLY A 6 13.51 1.91 3.99
CA GLY A 6 14.42 3.05 4.20
C GLY A 6 14.53 3.45 5.67
N PHE A 7 13.46 3.31 6.45
CA PHE A 7 13.49 3.53 7.89
C PHE A 7 14.35 2.49 8.62
N ILE A 8 14.20 1.21 8.32
CA ILE A 8 14.99 0.13 8.96
C ILE A 8 16.47 0.26 8.56
N PHE A 9 16.77 0.37 7.27
CA PHE A 9 18.15 0.55 6.82
C PHE A 9 18.76 1.87 7.31
N GLY A 10 18.00 2.95 7.28
CA GLY A 10 18.43 4.27 7.76
C GLY A 10 18.73 4.29 9.25
N THR A 11 17.87 3.71 10.08
CA THR A 11 18.11 3.60 11.53
C THR A 11 19.32 2.72 11.83
N VAL A 12 19.45 1.55 11.20
CA VAL A 12 20.60 0.66 11.38
C VAL A 12 21.91 1.34 10.94
N ASN A 13 21.91 2.08 9.82
CA ASN A 13 23.11 2.83 9.40
C ASN A 13 23.47 3.95 10.37
N ILE A 14 22.48 4.67 10.91
CA ILE A 14 22.70 5.71 11.91
C ILE A 14 23.24 5.12 13.22
N PHE A 15 22.73 3.98 13.67
CA PHE A 15 23.24 3.31 14.88
C PHE A 15 24.65 2.75 14.70
N ARG A 16 25.01 2.30 13.48
CA ARG A 16 26.32 1.69 13.21
C ARG A 16 27.42 2.71 12.89
N TYR A 17 27.09 3.74 12.11
CA TYR A 17 28.08 4.69 11.56
C TYR A 17 27.84 6.14 12.03
N GLY A 18 26.80 6.38 12.82
CA GLY A 18 26.38 7.72 13.20
C GLY A 18 25.63 8.44 12.09
N ALA A 19 24.89 9.50 12.44
CA ALA A 19 24.15 10.29 11.47
C ALA A 19 25.00 11.31 10.68
N GLY A 20 26.32 11.36 10.96
CA GLY A 20 27.25 12.30 10.36
C GLY A 20 26.89 13.78 10.63
N GLN A 21 27.50 14.68 9.85
CA GLN A 21 27.28 16.14 9.94
C GLN A 21 25.86 16.56 9.55
N GLN A 22 25.14 15.72 8.81
CA GLN A 22 23.81 16.03 8.28
C GLN A 22 22.69 15.81 9.32
N GLY A 23 22.98 15.18 10.46
CA GLY A 23 22.03 14.92 11.53
C GLY A 23 21.08 13.75 11.25
N ILE A 24 20.48 13.20 12.32
CA ILE A 24 19.68 11.96 12.28
C ILE A 24 18.49 12.10 11.33
N MET A 25 17.74 13.20 11.44
CA MET A 25 16.48 13.38 10.73
C MET A 25 16.67 13.48 9.21
N ARG A 26 17.76 14.12 8.77
CA ARG A 26 18.06 14.29 7.34
C ARG A 26 18.56 13.00 6.72
N THR A 27 19.48 12.30 7.39
CA THR A 27 20.00 11.01 6.92
C THR A 27 18.88 9.98 6.86
N LEU A 28 18.06 9.89 7.90
CA LEU A 28 16.89 9.01 7.94
C LEU A 28 15.89 9.36 6.82
N GLY A 29 15.56 10.66 6.66
CA GLY A 29 14.66 11.14 5.62
C GLY A 29 15.17 10.84 4.21
N GLN A 30 16.48 10.90 3.98
CA GLN A 30 17.09 10.51 2.70
C GLN A 30 16.92 9.01 2.42
N TYR A 31 17.21 8.14 3.39
CA TYR A 31 17.01 6.70 3.21
C TYR A 31 15.54 6.38 2.95
N MET A 32 14.62 6.93 3.75
CA MET A 32 13.18 6.75 3.61
C MET A 32 12.63 7.29 2.28
N GLY A 33 13.08 8.48 1.88
CA GLY A 33 12.66 9.14 0.66
C GLY A 33 13.17 8.42 -0.59
N ALA A 34 14.46 8.07 -0.61
CA ALA A 34 15.07 7.36 -1.73
C ALA A 34 14.44 5.97 -1.94
N SER A 35 14.28 5.18 -0.87
CA SER A 35 13.68 3.85 -0.97
C SER A 35 12.17 3.90 -1.24
N GLY A 36 11.47 4.92 -0.74
CA GLY A 36 10.07 5.19 -1.03
C GLY A 36 9.85 5.53 -2.50
N ALA A 37 10.68 6.43 -3.05
CA ALA A 37 10.60 6.87 -4.43
C ALA A 37 10.89 5.74 -5.42
N THR A 38 11.95 4.95 -5.22
CA THR A 38 12.29 3.86 -6.14
C THR A 38 11.25 2.75 -6.11
N PHE A 39 10.78 2.36 -4.91
CA PHE A 39 9.71 1.37 -4.79
C PHE A 39 8.41 1.85 -5.45
N GLY A 40 8.04 3.12 -5.22
CA GLY A 40 6.86 3.72 -5.85
C GLY A 40 6.97 3.79 -7.37
N PHE A 41 8.16 4.08 -7.90
CA PHE A 41 8.41 4.10 -9.34
C PHE A 41 8.22 2.71 -9.98
N PHE A 42 8.91 1.69 -9.47
CA PHE A 42 8.80 0.33 -10.03
C PHE A 42 7.41 -0.27 -9.86
N MET A 43 6.80 -0.11 -8.69
CA MET A 43 5.43 -0.59 -8.46
C MET A 43 4.40 0.21 -9.25
N GLY A 44 4.62 1.52 -9.43
CA GLY A 44 3.74 2.38 -10.22
C GLY A 44 3.71 1.96 -11.68
N VAL A 45 4.88 1.78 -12.30
CA VAL A 45 4.99 1.28 -13.68
C VAL A 45 4.36 -0.11 -13.82
N GLY A 46 4.67 -1.03 -12.89
CA GLY A 46 4.07 -2.36 -12.90
C GLY A 46 2.55 -2.35 -12.71
N SER A 47 2.03 -1.41 -11.91
CA SER A 47 0.59 -1.22 -11.71
C SER A 47 -0.08 -0.74 -13.00
N VAL A 48 0.49 0.23 -13.70
CA VAL A 48 -0.05 0.73 -14.97
C VAL A 48 -0.09 -0.38 -16.01
N ILE A 49 1.01 -1.10 -16.21
CA ILE A 49 1.07 -2.22 -17.16
C ILE A 49 0.01 -3.28 -16.83
N ARG A 50 -0.15 -3.63 -15.55
CA ARG A 50 -1.16 -4.61 -15.13
C ARG A 50 -2.60 -4.11 -15.31
N SER A 51 -2.83 -2.82 -15.12
CA SER A 51 -4.16 -2.21 -15.18
C SER A 51 -4.63 -1.93 -16.61
N ASP A 52 -3.73 -1.59 -17.55
CA ASP A 52 -4.07 -1.30 -18.95
C ASP A 52 -4.06 -2.55 -19.87
N ALA A 53 -3.43 -3.65 -19.46
CA ALA A 53 -3.20 -4.80 -20.35
C ALA A 53 -4.41 -5.67 -20.68
N ASP A 54 -5.52 -5.60 -19.94
CA ASP A 54 -6.69 -6.46 -20.21
C ASP A 54 -8.03 -5.70 -20.10
N PRO A 55 -8.65 -5.35 -21.24
CA PRO A 55 -9.99 -4.76 -21.29
C PRO A 55 -11.05 -5.61 -20.55
N LYS A 56 -10.86 -6.93 -20.52
CA LYS A 56 -11.77 -7.86 -19.82
C LYS A 56 -11.63 -7.73 -18.30
N LEU A 57 -10.43 -7.47 -17.78
CA LEU A 57 -10.22 -7.20 -16.36
C LEU A 57 -10.89 -5.89 -15.92
N HIS A 58 -10.93 -4.88 -16.79
CA HIS A 58 -11.64 -3.62 -16.49
C HIS A 58 -13.14 -3.82 -16.34
N GLU A 59 -13.79 -4.56 -17.25
CA GLU A 59 -15.21 -4.90 -17.12
C GLU A 59 -15.49 -5.74 -15.87
N LEU A 60 -14.62 -6.71 -15.56
CA LEU A 60 -14.76 -7.56 -14.37
C LEU A 60 -14.59 -6.76 -13.08
N TYR A 61 -13.66 -5.79 -13.05
CA TYR A 61 -13.48 -4.89 -11.92
C TYR A 61 -14.71 -4.01 -11.69
N MET A 62 -15.29 -3.45 -12.76
CA MET A 62 -16.55 -2.67 -12.70
C MET A 62 -17.74 -3.53 -12.24
N ARG A 63 -17.80 -4.80 -12.63
CA ARG A 63 -18.81 -5.76 -12.12
C ARG A 63 -18.56 -6.15 -10.66
N ALA A 64 -17.30 -6.24 -10.23
CA ALA A 64 -16.93 -6.61 -8.86
C ALA A 64 -17.21 -5.49 -7.83
N GLN A 65 -17.20 -4.22 -8.26
CA GLN A 65 -17.60 -3.09 -7.40
C GLN A 65 -19.14 -2.97 -7.20
N ARG A 66 -19.94 -3.95 -7.66
CA ARG A 66 -21.38 -3.96 -7.39
C ARG A 66 -21.64 -4.09 -5.88
N ARG A 67 -22.57 -3.26 -5.40
CA ARG A 67 -22.95 -3.12 -3.98
C ARG A 67 -23.24 -4.50 -3.35
N PRO A 68 -22.80 -4.75 -2.12
CA PRO A 68 -23.08 -6.01 -1.43
C PRO A 68 -24.60 -6.21 -1.35
N ILE A 69 -25.06 -7.39 -1.74
CA ILE A 69 -26.47 -7.78 -1.64
C ILE A 69 -26.76 -7.99 -0.15
N VAL A 70 -27.33 -6.98 0.50
CA VAL A 70 -27.78 -7.07 1.89
C VAL A 70 -29.08 -7.86 1.89
N LEU A 71 -28.98 -9.17 2.13
CA LEU A 71 -30.16 -10.00 2.32
C LEU A 71 -30.71 -9.72 3.73
N ARG A 72 -31.84 -8.99 3.81
CA ARG A 72 -32.52 -8.73 5.07
C ARG A 72 -33.06 -10.06 5.60
N ALA A 73 -32.63 -10.48 6.79
CA ALA A 73 -33.15 -11.69 7.42
C ALA A 73 -34.67 -11.57 7.59
N ASN A 74 -35.41 -12.57 7.12
CA ASN A 74 -36.86 -12.62 7.22
C ASN A 74 -37.25 -12.89 8.69
N PRO A 75 -38.00 -12.00 9.37
CA PRO A 75 -38.37 -12.16 10.78
C PRO A 75 -39.46 -13.23 11.04
N ALA A 76 -39.78 -14.07 10.07
CA ALA A 76 -40.83 -15.10 10.13
C ALA A 76 -40.65 -16.18 11.23
N TRP A 77 -39.61 -16.10 12.06
CA TRP A 77 -39.38 -17.00 13.19
C TRP A 77 -39.62 -16.36 14.56
N LYS A 78 -40.06 -15.09 14.64
CA LYS A 78 -40.40 -14.51 15.95
C LYS A 78 -41.69 -15.18 16.45
N ARG A 79 -41.54 -16.22 17.29
CA ARG A 79 -42.64 -16.85 18.01
C ARG A 79 -43.17 -15.85 19.04
N ASP A 80 -44.48 -15.63 18.97
CA ASP A 80 -45.22 -14.77 19.88
C ASP A 80 -45.41 -15.58 21.18
N GLU A 81 -44.77 -15.14 22.27
CA GLU A 81 -45.05 -15.58 23.64
C GLU A 81 -46.08 -14.66 24.29
#